data_AF-A0A9D6S0V4-F1
#
_entry.id   AF-A0A9D6S0V4-F1
#
_cell.length_a   1.000
_cell.length_b   1.000
_cell.length_c   1.000
_cell.angle_alpha   90.00
_cell.angle_beta   90.00
_cell.angle_gamma   90.00
#
_symmetry.space_group_name_H-M   'P 1'
#
loop_
_entity.id
_entity.type
_entity.pdbx_description
1 polymer ?
#
loop_
_entity_poly.entity_id
_entity_poly.type
_entity_poly.pdbx_seq_one_letter_code
_entity_poly.pdbx_strand_id
1 'polypeptide(L)'
;MNRTEPVDAIERRVRHSFNPERSGDVILVFKPYYLEAPSPFGTSHGSPYEYDSHVPLIFIGPAVKADRYNEVVATVDIAPTLAEILRVKPLNPIDGHARKEILK
;
A
#
# COMPACT_ATOMS: atom_id res chain seq x y z
N MET A 1 2.06 -27.74 -8.51
CA MET A 1 1.37 -26.43 -8.61
C MET A 1 2.34 -25.37 -8.08
N ASN A 2 2.93 -24.54 -8.94
CA ASN A 2 3.81 -23.44 -8.53
C ASN A 2 2.97 -22.37 -7.83
N ARG A 3 3.05 -22.28 -6.50
CA ARG A 3 2.27 -21.36 -5.64
C ARG A 3 3.01 -20.02 -5.40
N THR A 4 3.53 -19.40 -6.45
CA THR A 4 4.27 -18.13 -6.31
C THR A 4 3.38 -16.89 -6.46
N GLU A 5 2.26 -16.99 -7.18
CA GLU A 5 1.37 -15.85 -7.41
C GLU A 5 0.18 -15.83 -6.43
N PRO A 6 -0.18 -14.66 -5.86
CA PRO A 6 -1.37 -14.53 -5.01
C PRO A 6 -2.65 -14.87 -5.80
N VAL A 7 -3.56 -15.62 -5.17
CA VAL A 7 -4.84 -16.02 -5.77
C VAL A 7 -5.82 -14.85 -5.82
N ASP A 8 -5.75 -13.91 -4.87
CA ASP A 8 -6.58 -12.70 -4.84
C ASP A 8 -5.90 -11.49 -4.16
N ALA A 9 -6.62 -10.35 -4.11
CA ALA A 9 -6.13 -9.10 -3.53
C ALA A 9 -5.92 -9.17 -2.00
N ILE A 10 -6.70 -10.00 -1.29
CA ILE A 10 -6.58 -10.19 0.16
C ILE A 10 -5.32 -10.98 0.46
N GLU A 11 -5.10 -12.10 -0.22
CA GLU A 11 -3.88 -12.91 -0.08
C GLU A 11 -2.64 -12.06 -0.40
N ARG A 12 -2.67 -11.26 -1.48
CA ARG A 12 -1.56 -10.37 -1.83
C ARG A 12 -1.25 -9.37 -0.71
N ARG A 13 -2.26 -8.73 -0.14
CA ARG A 13 -2.10 -7.76 0.97
C ARG A 13 -1.52 -8.42 2.21
N VAL A 14 -2.02 -9.60 2.57
CA VAL A 14 -1.52 -10.39 3.71
C VAL A 14 -0.05 -10.76 3.50
N ARG A 15 0.33 -11.25 2.31
CA ARG A 15 1.72 -11.60 1.98
C ARG A 15 2.65 -10.38 2.06
N HIS A 16 2.23 -9.23 1.56
CA HIS A 16 3.02 -7.99 1.62
C HIS A 16 3.17 -7.42 3.04
N SER A 17 2.33 -7.85 3.99
CA SER A 17 2.45 -7.49 5.41
C SER A 17 3.20 -8.51 6.26
N PHE A 18 3.63 -9.63 5.68
CA PHE A 18 4.27 -10.72 6.42
C PHE A 18 5.77 -10.49 6.60
N ASN A 19 6.26 -10.67 7.83
CA ASN A 19 7.67 -10.69 8.16
C ASN A 19 8.01 -12.04 8.83
N PRO A 20 8.89 -12.87 8.26
CA PRO A 20 9.18 -14.21 8.78
C PRO A 20 9.68 -14.26 10.23
N GLU A 21 10.31 -13.20 10.72
CA GLU A 21 10.87 -13.14 12.08
C GLU A 21 9.87 -12.56 13.11
N ARG A 22 8.79 -11.91 12.65
CA ARG A 22 7.89 -11.12 13.52
C ARG A 22 6.42 -11.46 13.39
N SER A 23 6.01 -12.05 12.28
CA SER A 23 4.63 -12.46 12.05
C SER A 23 4.37 -13.84 12.66
N GLY A 24 3.14 -14.05 13.14
CA GLY A 24 2.72 -15.35 13.64
C GLY A 24 2.51 -16.38 12.53
N ASP A 25 2.36 -17.64 12.92
CA ASP A 25 2.16 -18.77 11.99
C ASP A 25 0.80 -18.73 11.27
N VAL A 26 -0.18 -18.03 11.86
CA VAL A 26 -1.54 -17.90 11.33
C VAL A 26 -1.94 -16.43 11.32
N ILE A 27 -2.54 -15.99 10.21
CA ILE A 27 -3.14 -14.67 10.07
C ILE A 27 -4.65 -14.84 9.92
N LEU A 28 -5.41 -14.18 10.79
CA LEU A 28 -6.88 -14.18 10.74
C LEU A 28 -7.36 -12.99 9.89
N VAL A 29 -8.24 -13.27 8.94
CA VAL A 29 -8.94 -12.24 8.15
C VAL A 29 -10.44 -12.42 8.37
N PHE A 30 -11.05 -11.45 9.04
CA PHE A 30 -12.49 -11.43 9.26
C PHE A 30 -13.25 -11.12 7.97
N LYS A 31 -14.54 -11.44 7.91
CA LYS A 31 -15.42 -11.05 6.81
C LYS A 31 -15.48 -9.51 6.69
N PRO A 32 -15.80 -8.95 5.51
CA PRO A 32 -15.97 -7.51 5.36
C PRO A 32 -16.97 -6.96 6.37
N TYR A 33 -16.69 -5.75 6.87
CA TYR A 33 -17.52 -5.00 7.82
C TYR A 33 -17.65 -5.62 9.23
N TYR A 34 -16.73 -6.51 9.61
CA TYR A 34 -16.59 -6.99 10.99
C TYR A 34 -15.41 -6.30 11.68
N LEU A 35 -15.59 -5.97 12.96
CA LEU A 35 -14.52 -5.60 13.88
C LEU A 35 -14.08 -6.84 14.68
N GLU A 36 -12.79 -6.96 14.96
CA GLU A 36 -12.21 -8.11 15.69
C GLU A 36 -12.80 -8.28 17.09
N ALA A 37 -13.03 -7.18 17.80
CA ALA A 37 -13.59 -7.17 19.14
C ALA A 37 -14.42 -5.90 19.41
N PRO A 38 -15.37 -5.95 20.36
CA PRO A 38 -16.03 -4.75 20.87
C PRO A 38 -14.99 -3.74 21.39
N SER A 39 -15.14 -2.49 20.98
CA SER A 39 -14.23 -1.41 21.35
C SER A 39 -15.02 -0.22 21.90
N PRO A 40 -14.59 0.41 23.01
CA PRO A 40 -15.23 1.63 23.51
C PRO A 40 -14.98 2.85 22.60
N PHE A 41 -14.08 2.73 21.61
CA PHE A 41 -13.68 3.82 20.72
C PHE A 41 -14.52 3.93 19.43
N GLY A 42 -15.62 3.17 19.34
CA GLY A 42 -16.52 3.17 18.19
C GLY A 42 -16.03 2.28 17.05
N THR A 43 -15.15 2.79 16.19
CA THR A 43 -14.65 2.08 15.01
C THR A 43 -13.14 1.82 15.08
N SER A 44 -12.62 1.02 14.16
CA SER A 44 -11.19 0.75 13.97
C SER A 44 -10.87 0.50 12.49
N HIS A 45 -9.59 0.26 12.19
CA HIS A 45 -9.05 -0.06 10.87
C HIS A 45 -8.01 -1.18 10.97
N GLY A 46 -7.62 -1.76 9.85
CA GLY A 46 -6.55 -2.76 9.77
C GLY A 46 -6.95 -4.03 9.02
N SER A 47 -8.20 -4.10 8.56
CA SER A 47 -8.63 -5.17 7.66
C SER A 47 -8.02 -4.98 6.27
N PRO A 48 -7.84 -6.06 5.50
CA PRO A 48 -7.27 -5.98 4.15
C PRO A 48 -8.26 -5.48 3.10
N TYR A 49 -9.43 -4.95 3.48
CA TYR A 49 -10.48 -4.52 2.56
C TYR A 49 -10.30 -3.08 2.09
N GLU A 50 -11.01 -2.70 1.03
CA GLU A 50 -10.84 -1.41 0.36
C GLU A 50 -11.14 -0.22 1.28
N TYR A 51 -12.15 -0.31 2.14
CA TYR A 51 -12.52 0.76 3.06
C TYR A 51 -11.43 1.11 4.09
N ASP A 52 -10.48 0.20 4.34
CA ASP A 52 -9.31 0.44 5.21
C ASP A 52 -8.02 0.73 4.42
N SER A 53 -7.95 0.33 3.15
CA SER A 53 -6.71 0.38 2.35
C SER A 53 -6.70 1.41 1.23
N HIS A 54 -7.86 1.95 0.84
CA HIS A 54 -7.98 3.00 -0.15
C HIS A 54 -7.74 4.35 0.52
N VAL A 55 -6.57 4.95 0.23
CA VAL A 55 -6.15 6.24 0.80
C VAL A 55 -5.84 7.26 -0.29
N PRO A 56 -6.06 8.57 -0.05
CA PRO A 56 -5.69 9.59 -1.00
C PRO A 56 -4.17 9.74 -1.09
N LEU A 57 -3.65 9.83 -2.31
CA LEU A 57 -2.26 10.16 -2.57
C LEU A 57 -2.18 11.49 -3.33
N ILE A 58 -1.61 12.51 -2.70
CA ILE A 58 -1.58 13.88 -3.23
C ILE A 58 -0.13 14.37 -3.23
N PHE A 59 0.35 14.79 -4.41
CA PHE A 59 1.64 15.45 -4.57
C PHE A 59 1.44 16.92 -4.94
N ILE A 60 2.15 17.82 -4.27
CA ILE A 60 2.08 19.27 -4.52
C ILE A 60 3.49 19.83 -4.53
N GLY A 61 3.85 20.57 -5.59
CA GLY A 61 5.15 21.21 -5.68
C GLY A 61 5.51 21.68 -7.09
N PRO A 62 6.64 22.39 -7.25
CA PRO A 62 7.04 22.97 -8.53
C PRO A 62 7.32 21.93 -9.61
N ALA A 63 7.73 20.71 -9.24
CA ALA A 63 8.03 19.60 -10.15
C ALA A 63 6.80 18.75 -10.53
N VAL A 64 5.62 19.03 -9.98
CA VAL A 64 4.42 18.20 -10.13
C VAL A 64 3.41 18.87 -11.07
N LYS A 65 2.87 18.11 -12.02
CA LYS A 65 1.77 18.51 -12.90
C LYS A 65 0.45 18.52 -12.11
N ALA A 66 -0.35 19.57 -12.28
CA ALA A 66 -1.68 19.63 -11.69
C ALA A 66 -2.65 18.79 -12.54
N ASP A 67 -2.97 17.59 -12.07
CA ASP A 67 -3.90 16.68 -12.73
C ASP A 67 -4.52 15.68 -11.74
N ARG A 68 -5.46 14.87 -12.20
CA ARG A 68 -6.07 13.76 -11.46
C ARG A 68 -5.84 12.45 -12.20
N TYR A 69 -5.38 11.47 -11.44
CA TYR A 69 -5.02 10.14 -11.90
C TYR A 69 -5.96 9.13 -11.24
N ASN A 70 -6.49 8.18 -12.02
CA ASN A 70 -7.48 7.19 -11.55
C ASN A 70 -6.95 5.76 -11.60
N GLU A 71 -5.70 5.57 -12.04
CA GLU A 71 -5.05 4.27 -12.02
C GLU A 71 -4.77 3.79 -10.59
N VAL A 72 -4.65 2.47 -10.44
CA VAL A 72 -4.29 1.87 -9.15
C VAL A 72 -2.84 2.23 -8.81
N VAL A 73 -2.64 2.80 -7.63
CA VAL A 73 -1.33 3.22 -7.12
C VAL A 73 -1.11 2.62 -5.74
N ALA A 74 0.14 2.56 -5.28
CA ALA A 74 0.48 2.10 -3.93
C ALA A 74 1.18 3.19 -3.13
N THR A 75 0.99 3.22 -1.81
CA THR A 75 1.66 4.19 -0.93
C THR A 75 3.19 4.03 -0.93
N VAL A 76 3.69 2.83 -1.24
CA VAL A 76 5.13 2.57 -1.42
C VAL A 76 5.73 3.32 -2.63
N ASP A 77 4.91 3.83 -3.55
CA ASP A 77 5.34 4.64 -4.69
C ASP A 77 5.75 6.07 -4.28
N ILE A 78 5.40 6.52 -3.07
CA ILE A 78 5.73 7.87 -2.57
C ILE A 78 7.24 8.11 -2.56
N ALA A 79 7.99 7.21 -1.91
CA ALA A 79 9.43 7.34 -1.76
C ALA A 79 10.19 7.39 -3.10
N PRO A 80 10.00 6.46 -4.07
CA PRO A 80 10.66 6.55 -5.37
C PRO A 80 10.23 7.78 -6.18
N THR A 81 8.99 8.25 -6.04
CA THR A 81 8.55 9.47 -6.73
C THR A 81 9.27 10.70 -6.19
N LEU A 82 9.43 10.81 -4.87
CA LEU A 82 10.22 11.89 -4.27
C LEU A 82 11.71 11.77 -4.61
N ALA A 83 12.24 10.55 -4.65
CA ALA A 83 13.62 10.29 -5.07
C ALA A 83 13.88 10.76 -6.51
N GLU A 84 12.95 10.53 -7.44
CA GLU A 84 13.03 11.03 -8.82
C GLU A 84 13.03 12.56 -8.87
N ILE A 85 12.14 13.22 -8.10
CA ILE A 85 12.08 14.69 -7.99
C ILE A 85 13.40 15.26 -7.45
N LEU A 86 13.98 14.62 -6.44
CA LEU A 86 15.21 15.05 -5.77
C LEU A 86 16.49 14.58 -6.46
N ARG A 87 16.37 13.76 -7.52
CA ARG A 87 17.51 13.12 -8.22
C ARG A 87 18.39 12.29 -7.29
N VAL A 88 17.77 11.58 -6.34
CA VAL A 88 18.44 10.66 -5.41
C VAL A 88 18.19 9.23 -5.85
N LYS A 89 19.23 8.40 -5.87
CA LYS A 89 19.10 6.98 -6.19
C LYS A 89 18.86 6.16 -4.92
N PRO A 90 17.85 5.26 -4.89
CA PRO A 90 17.71 4.29 -3.82
C PRO A 90 18.99 3.45 -3.65
N LEU A 91 19.40 3.22 -2.41
CA LEU A 91 20.60 2.44 -2.09
C LEU A 91 20.34 0.92 -2.11
N ASN A 92 19.07 0.53 -1.91
CA ASN A 92 18.61 -0.85 -1.90
C ASN A 92 17.45 -1.02 -2.88
N PRO A 93 17.12 -2.27 -3.28
CA PRO A 93 15.86 -2.56 -3.96
C PRO A 93 14.66 -2.05 -3.14
N ILE A 94 13.65 -1.56 -3.84
CA ILE A 94 12.41 -1.04 -3.28
C ILE A 94 11.23 -1.62 -4.06
N ASP A 95 10.10 -1.81 -3.40
CA ASP A 95 8.90 -2.41 -4.03
C ASP A 95 8.11 -1.41 -4.88
N GLY A 96 8.12 -0.14 -4.49
CA GLY A 96 7.38 0.93 -5.15
C GLY A 96 8.07 1.43 -6.43
N HIS A 97 7.29 2.12 -7.26
CA HIS A 97 7.76 2.69 -8.53
C HIS A 97 7.52 4.19 -8.56
N ALA A 98 8.45 4.94 -9.19
CA ALA A 98 8.29 6.38 -9.34
C ALA A 98 7.12 6.70 -10.28
N ARG A 99 6.20 7.56 -9.82
CA ARG A 99 5.04 8.03 -10.58
C ARG A 99 5.48 9.10 -11.59
N LYS A 100 6.14 8.70 -12.67
CA LYS A 100 6.76 9.63 -13.64
C LYS A 100 5.73 10.46 -14.42
N GLU A 101 4.52 9.93 -14.58
CA GLU A 101 3.41 10.60 -15.24
C GLU A 101 3.03 11.92 -14.57
N ILE A 102 3.20 12.04 -13.24
CA ILE A 102 2.87 13.26 -12.49
C ILE A 102 3.96 14.32 -12.59
N LEU A 103 5.16 13.98 -13.06
CA LEU A 103 6.31 14.88 -13.10
C LEU A 103 6.24 15.80 -14.31
N LYS A 104 6.70 17.04 -14.17
CA LYS A 104 6.82 18.01 -15.28
C LYS A 104 7.88 17.62 -16.28
#